data_AF-A0A3C1LKJ7-F1
#
_entry.id   AF-A0A3C1LKJ7-F1
#
_cell.length_a   1.000
_cell.length_b   1.000
_cell.length_c   1.000
_cell.angle_alpha   90.00
_cell.angle_beta   90.00
_cell.angle_gamma   90.00
#
_symmetry.space_group_name_H-M   'P 1'
#
loop_
_entity.id
_entity.type
_entity.pdbx_description
1 polymer ?
#
loop_
_entity_poly.entity_id
_entity_poly.type
_entity_poly.pdbx_seq_one_letter_code
_entity_poly.pdbx_strand_id
1 'polypeptide(L)' 'MGDDWNDFPLMMAVAVSVCPADAADGIPHLVDYVTHAKGGQGAVRECIEMVLKNKGIYEQAIQAYLARIS' A
#
# COMPACT_ATOMS: atom_id res chain seq x y z
N MET A 1 -5.12 3.53 -1.09
CA MET A 1 -4.02 3.65 -2.05
C MET A 1 -4.61 4.09 -3.38
N GLY A 2 -4.02 5.06 -4.05
CA GLY A 2 -4.41 5.54 -5.39
C GLY A 2 -3.22 6.22 -6.07
N ASP A 3 -3.36 6.64 -7.32
CA ASP A 3 -2.24 7.08 -8.15
C ASP A 3 -2.48 8.39 -8.90
N ASP A 4 -3.71 8.92 -8.96
CA ASP A 4 -4.00 10.16 -9.69
C ASP A 4 -4.93 11.11 -8.90
N TRP A 5 -5.15 12.32 -9.42
CA TRP A 5 -5.90 13.39 -8.78
C TRP A 5 -7.37 13.06 -8.50
N ASN A 6 -7.97 12.17 -9.28
CA ASN A 6 -9.33 11.68 -9.01
C ASN A 6 -9.40 10.86 -7.72
N ASP A 7 -8.30 10.24 -7.27
CA ASP A 7 -8.23 9.50 -6.01
C ASP A 7 -7.98 10.42 -4.80
N PHE A 8 -7.40 11.59 -5.03
CA PHE A 8 -6.96 12.51 -3.98
C PHE A 8 -8.05 12.88 -2.96
N PRO A 9 -9.32 13.14 -3.34
CA PRO A 9 -10.36 13.40 -2.35
C PRO A 9 -10.55 12.24 -1.35
N LEU A 10 -10.39 10.99 -1.79
CA LEU A 10 -10.46 9.83 -0.90
C LEU A 10 -9.20 9.70 -0.04
N MET A 11 -8.02 9.97 -0.62
CA MET A 11 -6.75 9.97 0.13
C MET A 11 -6.78 10.96 1.31
N MET A 12 -7.39 12.13 1.13
CA MET A 12 -7.56 13.13 2.18
C MET A 12 -8.57 12.75 3.28
N ALA A 13 -9.43 11.77 3.03
CA ALA A 13 -10.50 11.36 3.93
C ALA A 13 -10.15 10.11 4.77
N VAL A 14 -9.01 9.47 4.51
CA VAL A 14 -8.59 8.25 5.20
C VAL A 14 -7.48 8.54 6.22
N ALA A 15 -7.30 7.62 7.18
CA ALA A 15 -6.28 7.78 8.22
C ALA A 15 -4.84 7.54 7.71
N VAL A 16 -4.67 6.73 6.66
CA VAL A 16 -3.38 6.48 6.02
C VAL A 16 -3.60 6.40 4.51
N SER A 17 -3.07 7.37 3.80
CA SER A 17 -3.04 7.48 2.35
C SER A 17 -1.72 6.91 1.81
N VAL A 18 -1.80 6.26 0.65
CA VAL A 18 -0.65 5.60 0.02
C VAL A 18 -0.72 5.82 -1.49
N CYS A 19 0.41 6.04 -2.16
CA CYS A 19 0.48 6.02 -3.62
C CYS A 19 1.67 5.19 -4.13
N PRO A 20 1.62 4.68 -5.37
CA PRO A 20 2.77 4.04 -6.00
C PRO A 20 3.89 5.03 -6.35
N ALA A 21 5.10 4.52 -6.62
CA ALA A 21 6.26 5.34 -6.97
C ALA A 21 6.10 6.15 -8.28
N ASP A 22 5.18 5.73 -9.14
CA ASP A 22 4.85 6.33 -10.44
C ASP A 22 3.47 6.99 -10.46
N ALA A 23 2.96 7.40 -9.29
CA ALA A 23 1.76 8.23 -9.19
C ALA A 23 1.93 9.58 -9.90
N ALA A 24 0.81 10.19 -10.29
CA ALA A 24 0.76 11.48 -10.97
C ALA A 24 1.52 12.58 -10.21
N ASP A 25 2.11 13.52 -10.96
CA ASP A 25 2.93 14.59 -10.41
C ASP A 25 2.20 15.35 -9.28
N GLY A 26 2.90 15.55 -8.17
CA GLY A 26 2.37 16.22 -6.97
C GLY A 26 1.73 15.26 -5.96
N ILE A 27 1.12 14.15 -6.37
CA ILE A 27 0.50 13.17 -5.45
C ILE A 27 1.51 12.63 -4.41
N PRO A 28 2.76 12.24 -4.77
CA PRO A 28 3.74 11.73 -3.80
C PRO A 28 4.08 12.69 -2.65
N HIS A 29 3.81 14.00 -2.80
CA HIS A 29 4.05 14.99 -1.76
C HIS A 29 2.86 15.21 -0.81
N LEU A 30 1.72 14.60 -1.13
CA LEU A 30 0.44 14.83 -0.44
C LEU A 30 -0.07 13.59 0.30
N VAL A 31 0.61 12.44 0.18
CA VAL A 31 0.22 11.18 0.83
C VAL A 31 1.14 10.83 1.99
N ASP A 32 0.64 10.01 2.91
CA ASP A 32 1.40 9.58 4.10
C ASP A 32 2.55 8.62 3.76
N TYR A 33 2.38 7.83 2.70
CA TYR A 33 3.39 6.88 2.25
C TYR A 33 3.44 6.75 0.73
N VAL A 34 4.64 6.80 0.18
CA VAL A 34 4.91 6.50 -1.23
C VAL A 34 5.65 5.17 -1.26
N THR A 35 5.11 4.19 -1.99
CA THR A 35 5.79 2.89 -2.10
C THR A 35 7.06 3.03 -2.93
N HIS A 36 8.05 2.16 -2.69
CA HIS A 36 9.22 2.06 -3.56
C HIS A 36 8.87 1.44 -4.91
N ALA A 37 7.95 0.48 -4.92
CA ALA A 37 7.49 -0.16 -6.15
C ALA A 37 6.52 0.74 -6.95
N LYS A 38 6.47 0.49 -8.26
CA LYS A 38 5.49 1.09 -9.19
C LYS A 38 4.15 0.35 -9.16
N GLY A 39 3.11 1.01 -9.68
CA GLY A 39 1.80 0.42 -9.95
C GLY A 39 1.93 -0.87 -10.77
N GLY A 40 1.24 -1.94 -10.35
CA GLY A 40 1.33 -3.26 -10.98
C GLY A 40 2.66 -4.01 -10.78
N GLN A 41 3.66 -3.39 -10.14
CA GLN A 41 5.01 -3.96 -9.95
C GLN A 41 5.33 -4.23 -8.47
N GLY A 42 4.29 -4.45 -7.65
CA GLY A 42 4.44 -4.79 -6.24
C GLY A 42 4.04 -3.70 -5.25
N ALA A 43 3.61 -2.51 -5.70
CA ALA A 43 3.22 -1.42 -4.80
C ALA A 43 2.08 -1.82 -3.81
N VAL A 44 1.05 -2.52 -4.29
CA VAL A 44 -0.01 -3.04 -3.41
C VAL A 44 0.53 -4.10 -2.44
N ARG A 45 1.44 -4.97 -2.89
CA ARG A 45 2.09 -5.97 -2.04
C ARG A 45 2.89 -5.31 -0.92
N GLU A 46 3.66 -4.28 -1.25
CA GLU A 46 4.42 -3.47 -0.30
C GLU A 46 3.49 -2.82 0.74
N CYS A 47 2.39 -2.20 0.30
CA CYS A 47 1.38 -1.64 1.19
C CYS A 47 0.75 -2.70 2.11
N ILE A 48 0.44 -3.89 1.60
CA ILE A 48 -0.10 -5.01 2.40
C ILE A 48 0.93 -5.44 3.45
N GLU A 49 2.20 -5.61 3.07
CA GLU A 49 3.26 -5.96 4.01
C GLU A 49 3.42 -4.93 5.11
N MET A 50 3.44 -3.64 4.75
CA MET A 50 3.50 -2.55 5.71
C MET A 50 2.37 -2.66 6.73
N VAL A 51 1.12 -2.85 6.29
CA VAL A 51 -0.04 -2.98 7.18
C VAL A 51 0.09 -4.21 8.09
N LEU A 52 0.44 -5.37 7.54
CA LEU A 52 0.54 -6.62 8.32
C LEU A 52 1.69 -6.56 9.34
N LYS A 53 2.84 -6.00 8.96
CA LYS A 53 4.00 -5.83 9.83
C LYS A 53 3.68 -4.86 10.98
N ASN A 54 3.07 -3.72 10.69
CA ASN A 54 2.65 -2.77 11.73
C ASN A 54 1.58 -3.32 12.67
N LYS A 55 0.77 -4.28 12.21
CA LYS A 55 -0.19 -5.01 13.05
C LYS A 55 0.43 -6.19 13.81
N GLY A 56 1.69 -6.55 13.56
CA GLY A 56 2.35 -7.70 14.19
C GLY A 56 1.80 -9.07 13.76
N ILE A 57 1.17 -9.15 12.59
CA ILE A 57 0.49 -10.37 12.09
C ILE A 57 1.06 -10.87 10.76
N TYR A 58 2.19 -10.33 10.31
CA TYR A 58 2.78 -10.69 9.01
C TYR A 58 3.15 -12.18 8.94
N GLU A 59 3.86 -12.69 9.94
CA GLU A 59 4.28 -14.09 10.02
C GLU A 59 3.06 -15.01 10.11
N GLN A 60 2.04 -14.62 10.89
CA GLN A 60 0.80 -15.38 11.04
C GLN A 60 0.06 -15.52 9.71
N ALA A 61 -0.02 -14.44 8.93
CA ALA A 61 -0.63 -14.45 7.61
C ALA A 61 0.12 -15.39 6.63
N ILE A 62 1.45 -15.39 6.67
CA ILE A 62 2.27 -16.32 5.86
C ILE A 62 2.00 -17.77 6.27
N GLN A 63 2.03 -18.07 7.57
CA GLN A 63 1.81 -19.44 8.06
C GLN A 63 0.41 -19.94 7.69
N ALA A 64 -0.62 -19.10 7.84
CA ALA A 64 -1.99 -19.44 7.44
C ALA A 64 -2.11 -19.73 5.94
N TYR A 65 -1.41 -18.98 5.09
CA TYR A 65 -1.37 -19.25 3.65
C TYR A 65 -0.64 -20.56 3.34
N LEU A 66 0.54 -20.78 3.91
CA LEU A 66 1.33 -22.00 3.69
C LEU A 66 0.55 -23.25 4.10
N ALA A 67 -0.10 -23.23 5.27
CA ALA A 67 -0.92 -24.34 5.77
C ALA A 67 -2.13 -24.66 4.88
N ARG A 68 -2.58 -23.71 4.04
CA ARG A 68 -3.71 -23.91 3.11
C ARG A 68 -3.27 -24.51 1.78
N ILE A 69 -2.00 -24.37 1.42
CA ILE A 69 -1.46 -24.86 0.14
C ILE A 69 -0.56 -26.09 0.29
N SER A 70 -0.14 -26.42 1.52
CA SER A 70 0.46 -27.70 1.89
C SER A 70 -0.61 -28.77 2.06
#